data_AF-A0A920GRI4-F1
#
_entry.id   AF-A0A920GRI4-F1
#
_cell.length_a   1.000
_cell.length_b   1.000
_cell.length_c   1.000
_cell.angle_alpha   90.00
_cell.angle_beta   90.00
_cell.angle_gamma   90.00
#
_symmetry.space_group_name_H-M   'P 1'
#
loop_
_entity.id
_entity.type
_entity.pdbx_description
1 polymer ?
#
loop_
_entity_poly.entity_id
_entity_poly.type
_entity_poly.pdbx_seq_one_letter_code
_entity_poly.pdbx_strand_id
1 'polypeptide(L)' 'MVFKYDQLLAKEQHLYLLLNLIKALEIADRVIVLHEGNLVGEYQNKSKNIPEIVSNFSGSAYKQDSSNYGT' A
#
# COMPACT_ATOMS: atom_id res chain seq x y z
N MET A 1 -24.99 19.14 15.78
CA MET A 1 -23.97 19.42 14.75
C MET A 1 -22.62 18.90 15.26
N VAL A 2 -22.43 17.58 15.30
CA VAL A 2 -21.23 16.92 15.87
C VAL A 2 -20.58 15.98 14.84
N PHE A 3 -21.40 15.30 14.03
CA PHE A 3 -20.96 14.37 12.97
C PHE A 3 -20.03 14.96 11.89
N LYS A 4 -20.01 16.28 11.70
CA LYS A 4 -19.24 16.91 10.63
C LYS A 4 -17.77 17.11 10.97
N TYR A 5 -17.44 17.22 12.27
CA TYR A 5 -16.06 17.36 12.75
C TYR A 5 -15.32 16.02 12.77
N ASP A 6 -15.98 14.94 13.20
CA ASP A 6 -15.40 13.59 13.12
C ASP A 6 -15.03 13.20 11.68
N GLN A 7 -15.88 13.55 10.70
CA GLN A 7 -15.59 13.30 9.29
C GLN A 7 -14.42 14.14 8.75
N LEU A 8 -14.23 15.36 9.24
CA LEU A 8 -13.11 16.23 8.85
C LEU A 8 -11.80 15.74 9.48
N LEU A 9 -11.83 15.34 10.76
CA LEU A 9 -10.67 14.80 11.46
C LEU A 9 -10.20 13.47 10.84
N ALA A 10 -11.13 12.60 10.44
CA ALA A 10 -10.81 11.36 9.73
C ALA A 10 -10.16 11.62 8.35
N LYS A 11 -10.55 12.68 7.65
CA LYS A 11 -9.96 13.04 6.34
C LYS A 11 -8.53 13.54 6.47
N GLU A 12 -8.22 14.33 7.49
CA GLU A 12 -6.85 14.81 7.73
C GLU A 12 -5.89 13.66 8.09
N GLN A 13 -6.35 12.73 8.94
CA GLN A 13 -5.60 11.53 9.32
C GLN A 13 -5.27 10.66 8.10
N HIS A 14 -6.24 10.47 7.20
CA HIS A 14 -6.05 9.67 5.99
C HIS A 14 -5.04 10.31 5.03
N LEU A 15 -5.09 11.64 4.85
CA LEU A 15 -4.12 12.35 4.01
C LEU A 15 -2.70 12.26 4.59
N TYR A 16 -2.56 12.39 5.91
CA TYR A 16 -1.28 12.24 6.58
C TYR A 16 -0.68 10.85 6.40
N LEU A 17 -1.49 9.79 6.53
CA LEU A 17 -1.06 8.41 6.31
C LEU A 17 -0.57 8.20 4.86
N LEU A 18 -1.35 8.67 3.88
CA LEU A 18 -0.98 8.57 2.46
C LEU A 18 0.32 9.30 2.14
N LEU A 19 0.50 10.52 2.66
CA LEU A 19 1.71 11.30 2.44
C LEU A 19 2.94 10.61 3.03
N ASN A 20 2.83 10.07 4.24
CA ASN A 20 3.93 9.35 4.88
C ASN A 20 4.24 8.03 4.17
N LEU A 21 3.23 7.31 3.67
CA LEU A 21 3.45 6.11 2.85
C LEU A 21 4.25 6.44 1.60
N ILE A 22 3.86 7.50 0.88
CA ILE A 22 4.56 7.93 -0.34
C ILE A 22 6.01 8.33 -0.02
N LYS A 23 6.24 9.10 1.04
CA LYS A 23 7.59 9.51 1.47
C LYS A 23 8.45 8.34 1.93
N ALA A 24 7.90 7.44 2.74
CA ALA A 24 8.62 6.26 3.19
C ALA A 24 9.00 5.39 1.99
N LEU A 25 8.10 5.28 1.02
CA LEU A 25 8.38 4.56 -0.20
C LEU A 25 9.42 5.28 -1.06
N GLU A 26 9.46 6.60 -1.12
CA GLU A 26 10.47 7.33 -1.91
C GLU A 26 11.91 7.02 -1.46
N ILE A 27 12.12 6.79 -0.15
CA ILE A 27 13.46 6.55 0.43
C ILE A 27 13.78 5.07 0.68
N ALA A 28 12.78 4.19 0.68
CA ALA A 28 13.00 2.79 1.03
C ALA A 28 13.71 2.05 -0.11
N ASP A 29 14.73 1.26 0.19
CA ASP A 29 15.27 0.28 -0.79
C ASP A 29 14.41 -0.98 -0.86
N ARG A 30 13.73 -1.31 0.25
CA ARG A 30 12.90 -2.50 0.42
C ARG A 30 11.62 -2.20 1.19
N VAL A 31 10.55 -2.88 0.80
CA VAL A 31 9.20 -2.75 1.35
C VAL A 31 8.74 -4.13 1.78
N ILE A 32 8.42 -4.27 3.07
CA ILE A 32 7.86 -5.49 3.64
C ILE A 32 6.39 -5.24 3.94
N VAL A 33 5.52 -6.06 3.38
CA VAL A 33 4.06 -5.95 3.54
C VAL A 33 3.58 -7.04 4.47
N LEU A 34 2.86 -6.63 5.51
CA LEU A 34 2.24 -7.51 6.49
C LEU A 34 0.72 -7.41 6.39
N HIS A 35 0.04 -8.54 6.55
CA HIS A 35 -1.41 -8.61 6.72
C HIS A 35 -1.72 -9.48 7.94
N GLU A 36 -2.41 -8.91 8.93
CA GLU A 36 -2.76 -9.58 10.19
C GLU A 36 -1.55 -10.23 10.91
N GLY A 37 -0.39 -9.57 10.86
CA GLY A 37 0.86 -10.06 11.47
C GLY A 37 1.61 -11.11 10.64
N ASN A 38 1.07 -11.53 9.50
CA ASN A 38 1.75 -12.45 8.58
C ASN A 38 2.45 -11.68 7.46
N LEU A 39 3.64 -12.16 7.07
CA LEU A 39 4.35 -11.65 5.91
C LEU A 39 3.62 -12.05 4.62
N VAL A 40 3.14 -11.06 3.86
CA VAL A 40 2.42 -11.28 2.61
C VAL A 40 3.20 -10.86 1.37
N GLY A 41 4.27 -10.08 1.52
CA GLY A 41 5.16 -9.75 0.40
C GLY A 41 6.42 -8.99 0.81
N GLU A 42 7.50 -9.22 0.08
CA GLU A 42 8.74 -8.43 0.15
C GLU A 42 9.03 -7.87 -1.25
N TYR A 43 9.22 -6.56 -1.33
CA TYR A 43 9.44 -5.86 -2.59
C TYR A 43 10.71 -5.03 -2.50
N GLN A 44 11.54 -5.08 -3.54
CA GLN A 44 12.46 -3.98 -3.78
C GLN A 44 11.66 -2.78 -4.26
N ASN A 45 12.04 -1.59 -3.81
CA ASN A 45 11.36 -0.37 -4.22
C ASN A 45 11.66 -0.06 -5.69
N LYS A 46 10.75 -0.49 -6.55
CA LYS A 46 10.73 -0.23 -7.99
C LYS A 46 9.36 0.34 -8.32
N SER A 47 9.30 1.36 -9.18
CA SER A 47 8.06 2.09 -9.54
C SER A 47 6.88 1.20 -9.94
N LYS A 48 7.11 -0.02 -10.44
CA LYS A 48 6.06 -0.98 -10.85
C LYS A 48 5.37 -1.73 -9.70
N ASN A 49 5.91 -1.67 -8.48
CA ASN A 49 5.48 -2.55 -7.39
C ASN A 49 4.36 -1.94 -6.51
N ILE A 50 4.02 -0.65 -6.71
CA ILE A 50 2.98 0.06 -5.94
C ILE A 50 1.63 -0.66 -5.94
N PRO A 51 1.07 -1.06 -7.10
CA PRO A 51 -0.26 -1.66 -7.14
C PRO A 51 -0.30 -3.00 -6.41
N GLU A 52 0.80 -3.75 -6.46
CA GLU A 52 0.94 -5.05 -5.82
C GLU A 52 1.07 -4.93 -4.29
N ILE A 53 1.88 -3.97 -3.82
CA ILE A 53 2.02 -3.62 -2.40
C ILE A 53 0.67 -3.24 -1.80
N VAL A 54 -0.08 -2.35 -2.47
CA VAL A 54 -1.38 -1.87 -1.98
C VAL A 54 -2.42 -2.99 -1.99
N SER A 55 -2.43 -3.84 -3.01
CA SER A 55 -3.33 -4.98 -3.09
C SER A 55 -3.09 -5.97 -1.95
N ASN A 56 -1.83 -6.37 -1.73
CA ASN A 56 -1.47 -7.31 -0.66
C ASN A 56 -1.71 -6.74 0.74
N PHE A 57 -1.50 -5.43 0.93
CA PHE A 57 -1.85 -4.75 2.19
C PHE A 57 -3.37 -4.78 2.45
N SER A 58 -4.19 -4.62 1.39
CA SER A 58 -5.65 -4.62 1.51
C SER A 58 -6.28 -6.01 1.68
N GLY A 59 -5.49 -7.08 1.62
CA GLY A 59 -5.99 -8.46 1.58
C GLY A 59 -6.69 -8.85 0.28
N SER A 60 -6.74 -7.95 -0.71
CA SER A 60 -7.22 -8.27 -2.06
C SER A 60 -6.12 -9.01 -2.80
N ALA A 61 -6.35 -10.29 -3.11
CA ALA A 61 -5.39 -11.08 -3.89
C ALA A 61 -5.13 -10.40 -5.24
N TYR A 62 -3.94 -9.81 -5.42
CA TYR A 62 -3.52 -9.33 -6.73
C TYR A 62 -3.30 -10.57 -7.60
N LYS A 63 -4.24 -10.86 -8.50
CA LYS A 63 -3.99 -11.84 -9.57
C LYS A 63 -2.98 -11.21 -10.52
N GLN A 64 -1.71 -11.50 -10.29
CA GLN A 64 -0.69 -11.28 -11.30
C GLN A 64 -0.98 -12.26 -12.43
N ASP A 65 -1.67 -11.80 -13.47
CA ASP A 65 -1.86 -12.55 -14.70
C ASP A 65 -0.48 -12.78 -15.31
N SER A 66 0.11 -13.92 -14.96
CA SER A 66 1.37 -14.42 -15.49
C SER A 66 1.07 -15.11 -16.83
N SER A 67 0.54 -14.34 -17.78
CA SER A 67 0.51 -14.72 -19.18
C SER A 67 1.55 -13.90 -19.95
N ASN A 68 2.61 -14.61 -20.35
CA ASN A 68 3.65 -14.26 -21.33
C ASN A 68 4.91 -13.52 -20.86
N TYR A 69 5.89 -14.30 -20.40
CA TYR A 69 7.20 -14.33 -21.06
C TYR A 69 7.52 -15.78 -21.43
N GLY A 70 6.95 -16.21 -22.56
CA GLY A 70 7.35 -17.41 -23.29
C GLY A 70 7.95 -16.98 -24.62
N THR A 71 9.17 -17.47 -24.85
CA THR A 71 10.15 -17.25 -25.95
C THR A 71 10.78 -15.88 -26.08
#